data_AF-A0A9D9Y1T9-F1
#
_entry.id   AF-A0A9D9Y1T9-F1
#
_cell.length_a   1.000
_cell.length_b   1.000
_cell.length_c   1.000
_cell.angle_alpha   90.00
_cell.angle_beta   90.00
_cell.angle_gamma   90.00
#
_symmetry.space_group_name_H-M   'P 1'
#
loop_
_entity.id
_entity.type
_entity.pdbx_description
1 polymer ?
#
loop_
_entity_poly.entity_id
_entity_poly.type
_entity_poly.pdbx_seq_one_letter_code
_entity_poly.pdbx_strand_id
1 'polypeptide(L)' 'MRELQELSQNQLAELTGIPQSTISAIERDRVNLGVERAKILARALRCHPAVLVFPSWDIDRESAA' A
#
# COMPACT_ATOMS: atom_id res chain seq x y z
N MET A 1 4.63 0.59 -6.29
CA MET A 1 5.44 1.07 -5.14
C MET A 1 6.49 0.06 -4.70
N ARG A 2 6.11 -1.14 -4.28
CA ARG A 2 7.06 -2.22 -3.91
C ARG A 2 8.07 -2.52 -5.04
N GLU A 3 7.58 -2.70 -6.26
CA GLU A 3 8.40 -3.06 -7.42
C GLU A 3 9.40 -1.97 -7.81
N LEU A 4 9.10 -0.70 -7.52
CA LEU A 4 10.03 0.43 -7.73
C LEU A 4 11.26 0.33 -6.81
N GLN A 5 11.20 -0.50 -5.77
CA GLN A 5 12.30 -0.76 -4.84
C GLN A 5 12.86 -2.17 -5.00
N GLU A 6 12.50 -2.86 -6.09
CA GLU A 6 12.97 -4.23 -6.42
C GLU A 6 12.66 -5.28 -5.33
N LEU A 7 11.69 -4.99 -4.46
CA LEU A 7 11.27 -5.89 -3.39
C LEU A 7 10.29 -6.92 -3.94
N SER A 8 10.46 -8.19 -3.61
CA SER A 8 9.42 -9.21 -3.73
C SER A 8 8.36 -9.05 -2.64
N GLN A 9 7.18 -9.65 -2.81
CA GLN A 9 6.14 -9.62 -1.78
C GLN A 9 6.59 -10.35 -0.49
N ASN A 10 7.45 -11.37 -0.60
CA ASN A 10 8.04 -12.05 0.55
C ASN A 10 9.01 -11.15 1.33
N GLN A 11 9.88 -10.42 0.63
CA GLN A 11 10.78 -9.46 1.28
C GLN A 11 9.99 -8.33 1.95
N LEU A 12 8.93 -7.83 1.32
CA LEU A 12 8.07 -6.83 1.95
C LEU A 12 7.34 -7.40 3.17
N ALA A 13 6.93 -8.68 3.14
CA ALA A 13 6.33 -9.35 4.27
C ALA A 13 7.29 -9.43 5.47
N GLU A 14 8.55 -9.79 5.21
CA GLU A 14 9.61 -9.82 6.22
C GLU A 14 9.87 -8.44 6.84
N LEU A 15 9.95 -7.39 6.02
CA LEU A 15 10.18 -6.01 6.48
C LEU A 15 9.02 -5.43 7.31
N THR A 16 7.80 -5.89 7.09
CA THR A 16 6.59 -5.28 7.64
C THR A 16 5.91 -6.12 8.71
N GLY A 17 6.23 -7.41 8.79
CA GLY A 17 5.48 -8.39 9.59
C GLY A 17 4.08 -8.69 9.05
N ILE A 18 3.70 -8.14 7.89
CA ILE A 18 2.41 -8.42 7.25
C ILE A 18 2.57 -9.70 6.42
N PRO A 19 1.66 -10.69 6.55
CA PRO A 19 1.76 -11.92 5.75
C PRO A 19 1.80 -11.62 4.25
N GLN A 20 2.64 -12.33 3.49
CA GLN A 20 2.72 -12.15 2.04
C GLN A 20 1.36 -12.33 1.35
N SER A 21 0.53 -13.26 1.83
CA SER A 21 -0.84 -13.45 1.34
C SER A 21 -1.71 -12.20 1.51
N THR A 22 -1.56 -11.48 2.63
CA THR A 22 -2.24 -10.21 2.88
C THR A 22 -1.71 -9.11 1.97
N ILE A 23 -0.39 -9.01 1.77
CA ILE A 23 0.21 -8.07 0.81
C ILE A 23 -0.31 -8.34 -0.60
N SER A 24 -0.33 -9.61 -1.01
CA SER A 24 -0.89 -10.06 -2.29
C SER A 24 -2.36 -9.70 -2.45
N ALA A 25 -3.17 -9.83 -1.39
CA ALA A 25 -4.58 -9.45 -1.41
C ALA A 25 -4.78 -7.93 -1.51
N ILE A 26 -3.94 -7.14 -0.86
CA ILE A 26 -3.93 -5.67 -0.96
C ILE A 26 -3.53 -5.25 -2.38
N GLU A 27 -2.43 -5.77 -2.93
CA GLU A 27 -1.94 -5.42 -4.27
C GLU A 27 -2.89 -5.83 -5.40
N ARG A 28 -3.83 -6.75 -5.14
CA ARG A 28 -4.85 -7.21 -6.10
C ARG A 28 -6.25 -6.66 -5.80
N ASP A 29 -6.34 -5.63 -4.96
CA ASP A 29 -7.60 -4.98 -4.55
C ASP A 29 -8.66 -5.95 -3.99
N ARG A 30 -8.21 -7.07 -3.41
CA ARG A 30 -9.09 -8.07 -2.76
C ARG A 30 -9.39 -7.72 -1.31
N VAL A 31 -8.57 -6.87 -0.70
CA VAL A 31 -8.72 -6.38 0.69
C VAL A 31 -8.40 -4.89 0.72
N ASN A 32 -9.24 -4.09 1.36
CA ASN A 32 -8.98 -2.67 1.56
C ASN A 32 -7.75 -2.44 2.47
N LEU A 33 -6.90 -1.51 2.05
CA LEU A 33 -5.76 -1.06 2.84
C LEU A 33 -6.22 -0.09 3.93
N GLY A 34 -6.36 -0.58 5.16
CA GLY A 34 -6.64 0.27 6.32
C GLY A 34 -5.45 1.14 6.73
N VAL A 35 -5.72 2.24 7.44
CA VAL A 35 -4.74 3.27 7.85
C VAL A 35 -3.55 2.70 8.62
N GLU A 36 -3.76 1.77 9.56
CA GLU A 36 -2.66 1.19 10.34
C GLU A 36 -1.69 0.37 9.49
N ARG A 37 -2.22 -0.45 8.57
CA ARG A 37 -1.38 -1.20 7.61
C ARG A 37 -0.70 -0.26 6.63
N ALA A 38 -1.38 0.82 6.22
CA ALA A 38 -0.77 1.84 5.37
C ALA A 38 0.43 2.48 6.04
N LYS A 39 0.36 2.82 7.34
CA LYS A 39 1.51 3.35 8.10
C LYS A 39 2.70 2.39 8.11
N ILE A 40 2.44 1.10 8.33
CA ILE A 40 3.49 0.05 8.35
C ILE A 40 4.14 -0.08 6.97
N LEU A 41 3.33 -0.25 5.92
CA LEU A 41 3.82 -0.36 4.54
C LEU A 41 4.56 0.90 4.10
N ALA A 42 4.04 2.08 4.45
CA ALA A 42 4.65 3.36 4.11
C ALA A 42 6.03 3.54 4.73
N ARG A 43 6.23 3.08 5.99
CA ARG A 43 7.54 3.08 6.62
C ARG A 43 8.52 2.14 5.90
N ALA A 44 8.09 0.91 5.59
CA ALA A 44 8.93 -0.06 4.87
C ALA A 44 9.28 0.40 3.44
N LEU A 45 8.33 1.03 2.76
CA LEU A 45 8.46 1.56 1.41
C LEU A 45 8.95 3.01 1.37
N ARG A 46 9.34 3.60 2.51
CA ARG A 46 9.83 4.99 2.60
C ARG A 46 8.96 6.01 1.84
N CYS A 47 7.65 5.88 1.95
CA CYS A 47 6.69 6.80 1.35
C CYS A 47 5.73 7.35 2.41
N HIS A 48 4.93 8.36 2.04
CA HIS A 48 3.88 8.86 2.93
C HIS A 48 2.64 7.94 2.84
N PRO A 49 1.97 7.61 3.97
CA PRO A 49 0.81 6.69 3.96
C PRO A 49 -0.31 7.09 2.99
N ALA A 50 -0.54 8.39 2.81
CA ALA A 50 -1.54 8.92 1.88
C ALA A 50 -1.36 8.41 0.44
N VAL A 51 -0.12 8.18 0.00
CA VAL A 51 0.19 7.67 -1.35
C VAL A 51 -0.33 6.25 -1.56
N LEU A 52 -0.45 5.46 -0.48
CA LEU A 52 -0.91 4.07 -0.54
C LEU A 52 -2.44 3.96 -0.41
N VAL A 53 -3.07 4.83 0.36
CA VAL A 53 -4.53 4.77 0.63
C VAL A 53 -5.36 5.61 -0.34
N PHE A 54 -4.72 6.55 -1.05
CA PHE A 54 -5.35 7.35 -2.09
C PHE A 54 -4.63 7.16 -3.44
N PRO A 55 -4.56 5.92 -3.97
CA PRO A 55 -3.98 5.70 -5.28
C PRO A 55 -4.88 6.37 -6.33
N SER A 56 -4.33 7.33 -7.08
CA SER A 56 -5.05 8.09 -8.12
C SER A 56 -6.07 9.12 -7.62
N TRP A 57 -5.84 9.74 -6.45
CA TRP A 57 -6.60 10.93 -6.05
C TRP A 57 -6.41 12.04 -7.09
N ASP A 58 -7.50 12.39 -7.74
CA ASP A 58 -7.59 13.43 -8.75
C ASP A 58 -8.43 14.57 -8.16
N ILE A 59 -7.76 15.68 -7.85
CA ILE A 59 -8.35 16.86 -7.21
C ILE A 59 -9.45 17.47 -8.09
N ASP A 60 -9.34 17.31 -9.41
CA ASP A 60 -10.31 17.85 -10.37
C ASP A 60 -11.56 16.94 -10.53
N ARG A 61 -11.50 15.69 -10.05
CA ARG A 61 -12.66 14.77 -9.99
C ARG A 61 -13.47 14.91 -8.70
N GLU A 62 -13.03 15.70 -7.74
CA GLU A 62 -13.74 15.91 -6.48
C GLU A 62 -14.84 16.98 -6.63
N SER A 63 -15.84 16.65 -7.45
CA SER A 63 -17.18 17.25 -7.41
C SER A 63 -18.19 16.30 -8.05
N ALA A 64 -18.54 15.25 -7.30
CA ALA A 64 -19.83 14.58 -7.43
C ALA A 64 -20.15 13.82 -6.13
N ALA A 65 -20.91 14.51 -5.26
CA ALA A 65 -21.79 14.02 -4.19
C ALA A 65 -21.21 13.16 -3.05
#